data_AF-A0AAV4FNY5-F1
#
_entry.id   AF-A0AAV4FNY5-F1
#
_cell.length_a   1.000
_cell.length_b   1.000
_cell.length_c   1.000
_cell.angle_alpha   90.00
_cell.angle_beta   90.00
_cell.angle_gamma   90.00
#
_symmetry.space_group_name_H-M   'P 1'
#
loop_
_entity.id
_entity.type
_entity.pdbx_description
1 polymer ?
#
loop_
_entity_poly.entity_id
_entity_poly.type
_entity_poly.pdbx_seq_one_letter_code
_entity_poly.pdbx_strand_id
1 'polypeptide(L)'
;MDDVVGPHGLGQKNERGERLVEWAQRNEVIIANNWFEQPPRMKWTWKSPGDGSRNQIDFILISKRFRNAPLISKALPSADCYSDHVLLMGKIRVKLRKQKRQNPILD
;
A
#
# COMPACT_ATOMS: atom_id res chain seq x y z
N MET A 1 -5.02 5.86 -18.82
CA MET A 1 -5.33 4.86 -17.79
C MET A 1 -4.25 4.99 -16.74
N ASP A 2 -4.59 5.31 -15.50
CA ASP A 2 -3.59 5.56 -14.45
C ASP A 2 -2.86 4.27 -14.10
N ASP A 3 -1.62 4.14 -14.54
CA ASP A 3 -0.81 2.95 -14.33
C ASP A 3 -0.23 2.84 -12.90
N VAL A 4 -0.57 3.81 -12.05
CA VAL A 4 -0.23 3.83 -10.62
C VAL A 4 -1.37 3.37 -9.72
N VAL A 5 -2.62 3.44 -10.19
CA VAL A 5 -3.81 3.04 -9.42
C VAL A 5 -4.36 1.73 -9.97
N GLY A 6 -4.47 0.71 -9.12
CA GLY A 6 -5.08 -0.56 -9.51
C GLY A 6 -6.60 -0.49 -9.62
N PRO A 7 -7.24 -1.47 -10.28
CA PRO A 7 -8.67 -1.45 -10.58
C PRO A 7 -9.57 -1.79 -9.37
N HIS A 8 -9.00 -2.18 -8.23
CA HIS A 8 -9.73 -2.69 -7.07
C HIS A 8 -9.77 -1.72 -5.88
N GLY A 9 -9.61 -0.41 -6.13
CA GLY A 9 -9.76 0.62 -5.08
C GLY A 9 -11.13 0.58 -4.36
N LEU A 10 -11.22 1.26 -3.21
CA LEU A 10 -12.45 1.36 -2.42
C LEU A 10 -13.09 2.75 -2.56
N GLY A 11 -14.39 2.78 -2.83
CA GLY A 11 -15.18 4.01 -2.81
C GLY A 11 -14.82 5.01 -3.91
N GLN A 12 -15.11 6.30 -3.65
CA GLN A 12 -14.82 7.39 -4.56
C GLN A 12 -13.57 8.15 -4.12
N LYS A 13 -12.74 8.54 -5.08
CA LYS A 13 -11.59 9.41 -4.82
C LYS A 13 -12.10 10.83 -4.59
N ASN A 14 -11.62 11.48 -3.53
CA ASN A 14 -11.80 12.90 -3.31
C ASN A 14 -10.55 13.67 -3.79
N GLU A 15 -10.57 14.99 -3.65
CA GLU A 15 -9.48 15.90 -4.02
C GLU A 15 -8.11 15.51 -3.40
N ARG A 16 -8.09 14.99 -2.16
CA ARG A 16 -6.86 14.49 -1.52
C ARG A 16 -6.37 13.21 -2.19
N GLY A 17 -7.30 12.34 -2.57
CA GLY A 17 -7.02 11.13 -3.34
C GLY A 17 -6.47 11.47 -4.73
N GLU A 18 -7.00 12.47 -5.41
CA GLU A 18 -6.49 12.95 -6.70
C GLU A 18 -5.07 13.48 -6.58
N ARG A 19 -4.78 14.30 -5.56
CA ARG A 19 -3.41 14.75 -5.26
C ARG A 19 -2.45 13.60 -5.00
N LEU A 20 -2.89 12.55 -4.30
CA LEU A 20 -2.06 11.37 -4.07
C LEU A 20 -1.76 10.65 -5.39
N VAL A 21 -2.73 10.55 -6.30
CA VAL A 21 -2.54 9.94 -7.63
C VAL A 21 -1.55 10.77 -8.46
N GLU A 22 -1.72 12.09 -8.51
CA GLU A 22 -0.78 12.97 -9.21
C GLU A 22 0.65 12.85 -8.66
N TRP A 23 0.78 12.84 -7.33
CA TRP A 23 2.08 12.64 -6.68
C TRP A 23 2.66 11.27 -7.03
N ALA A 24 1.85 10.21 -7.02
CA ALA A 24 2.26 8.86 -7.33
C ALA A 24 2.75 8.71 -8.79
N GLN A 25 2.04 9.34 -9.74
CA GLN A 25 2.47 9.44 -11.14
C GLN A 25 3.81 10.15 -11.25
N ARG A 26 3.96 11.35 -10.66
CA ARG A 26 5.20 12.14 -10.73
C ARG A 26 6.41 11.42 -10.12
N ASN A 27 6.19 10.58 -9.10
CA ASN A 27 7.25 9.88 -8.38
C ASN A 27 7.44 8.42 -8.83
N GLU A 28 6.74 7.98 -9.89
CA GLU A 28 6.81 6.61 -10.40
C GLU A 28 6.62 5.56 -9.28
N VAL A 29 5.57 5.71 -8.48
CA VAL A 29 5.14 4.73 -7.47
C VAL A 29 3.71 4.26 -7.73
N ILE A 30 3.41 3.00 -7.41
CA ILE A 30 2.08 2.44 -7.46
C ILE A 30 1.42 2.49 -6.08
N ILE A 31 0.09 2.66 -6.05
CA ILE A 31 -0.74 2.54 -4.85
C ILE A 31 -1.10 1.06 -4.67
N ALA A 32 -0.26 0.31 -3.96
CA ALA A 32 -0.31 -1.16 -3.89
C ALA A 32 -1.67 -1.70 -3.39
N ASN A 33 -2.36 -0.95 -2.53
CA ASN A 33 -3.67 -1.31 -1.97
C ASN A 33 -4.74 -1.60 -3.03
N ASN A 34 -4.64 -0.96 -4.20
CA ASN A 34 -5.72 -0.99 -5.20
C ASN A 34 -5.51 -2.10 -6.26
N TRP A 35 -4.40 -2.84 -6.20
CA TRP A 35 -4.02 -3.84 -7.20
C TRP A 35 -4.50 -5.26 -6.87
N PHE A 36 -5.07 -5.48 -5.69
CA PHE A 36 -5.53 -6.79 -5.25
C PHE A 36 -7.05 -6.82 -5.13
N GLU A 37 -7.68 -7.79 -5.79
CA GLU A 37 -9.10 -8.05 -5.58
C GLU A 37 -9.32 -8.66 -4.19
N GLN A 38 -10.14 -7.98 -3.39
CA GLN A 38 -10.39 -8.33 -1.99
C GLN A 38 -11.79 -7.91 -1.56
N PRO A 39 -12.37 -8.58 -0.54
CA PRO A 39 -13.60 -8.12 0.08
C PRO A 39 -13.46 -6.70 0.63
N PRO A 40 -14.50 -5.84 0.58
CA PRO A 40 -14.45 -4.46 1.08
C PRO A 40 -13.93 -4.34 2.52
N ARG A 41 -14.22 -5.34 3.38
CA ARG A 41 -13.76 -5.36 4.77
C ARG A 41 -12.23 -5.35 4.94
N MET A 42 -11.48 -5.73 3.91
CA MET A 42 -10.02 -5.77 3.93
C MET A 42 -9.38 -4.54 3.26
N LYS A 43 -10.16 -3.51 2.90
CA LYS A 43 -9.66 -2.34 2.17
C LYS A 43 -9.65 -1.03 2.96
N TRP A 44 -10.57 -0.86 3.92
CA TRP A 44 -10.64 0.34 4.75
C TRP A 44 -9.64 0.27 5.90
N THR A 45 -9.01 1.39 6.20
CA THR A 45 -7.95 1.52 7.21
C THR A 45 -8.34 2.48 8.33
N TRP A 46 -9.55 3.03 8.28
CA TRP A 46 -10.07 3.94 9.30
C TRP A 46 -11.57 3.74 9.48
N LYS A 47 -12.03 3.81 10.73
CA LYS A 47 -13.43 3.69 11.12
C LYS A 47 -13.84 4.90 11.95
N SER A 48 -14.95 5.56 11.60
CA SER A 48 -15.45 6.66 12.42
C SER A 48 -15.98 6.16 13.77
N PRO A 49 -15.91 7.00 14.82
CA PRO A 49 -16.65 6.76 16.06
C PRO A 49 -18.12 6.47 15.75
N GLY A 50 -18.72 5.50 16.45
CA GLY A 50 -20.13 5.12 16.24
C GLY A 50 -20.43 4.29 14.97
N ASP A 51 -19.41 3.78 14.26
CA ASP A 51 -19.55 2.91 13.06
C ASP A 51 -20.29 3.55 11.87
N GLY A 52 -20.31 4.87 11.79
CA GLY A 52 -20.99 5.60 10.71
C GLY A 52 -20.30 5.53 9.34
N SER A 53 -18.97 5.40 9.31
CA SER A 53 -18.21 5.39 8.05
C SER A 53 -16.90 4.62 8.15
N ARG A 54 -16.46 4.07 7.02
CA ARG A 54 -15.21 3.33 6.87
C ARG A 54 -14.48 3.82 5.62
N ASN A 55 -13.26 4.31 5.79
CA ASN A 55 -12.51 4.96 4.73
C ASN A 55 -11.17 4.25 4.51
N GLN A 56 -10.66 4.33 3.28
CA GLN A 56 -9.29 3.94 2.95
C GLN A 56 -8.44 5.21 2.91
N ILE A 57 -7.63 5.44 3.94
CA ILE A 57 -6.82 6.66 4.07
C ILE A 57 -5.33 6.37 4.29
N ASP A 58 -4.98 5.13 4.62
CA ASP A 58 -3.61 4.66 4.74
C ASP A 58 -3.25 3.81 3.52
N PHE A 59 -2.06 4.04 2.95
CA PHE A 59 -1.64 3.43 1.70
C PHE A 59 -0.21 2.91 1.78
N ILE A 60 0.02 1.74 1.18
CA ILE A 60 1.37 1.24 0.88
C ILE A 60 1.72 1.65 -0.54
N LEU A 61 2.77 2.46 -0.67
CA LEU A 61 3.27 2.94 -1.96
C LEU A 61 4.56 2.21 -2.33
N ILE A 62 4.66 1.74 -3.56
CA ILE A 62 5.78 0.92 -4.03
C ILE A 62 6.33 1.51 -5.30
N SER A 63 7.64 1.72 -5.39
CA SER A 63 8.27 2.14 -6.65
C SER A 63 7.86 1.23 -7.79
N LYS A 64 7.46 1.83 -8.91
CA LYS A 64 6.96 1.14 -10.12
C LYS A 64 7.96 0.13 -10.67
N ARG A 65 9.26 0.36 -10.47
CA ARG A 65 10.33 -0.62 -10.77
C ARG A 65 10.13 -1.98 -10.08
N PHE A 66 9.43 -1.98 -8.95
CA PHE A 66 9.10 -3.16 -8.14
C PHE A 66 7.60 -3.47 -8.13
N ARG A 67 6.82 -3.01 -9.12
CA ARG A 67 5.36 -3.24 -9.18
C ARG A 67 4.91 -4.69 -9.06
N ASN A 68 5.79 -5.65 -9.39
CA ASN A 68 5.54 -7.10 -9.32
C ASN A 68 6.04 -7.75 -8.00
N ALA A 69 6.55 -6.94 -7.07
CA ALA A 69 7.05 -7.41 -5.78
C ALA A 69 5.94 -7.60 -4.73
N PRO A 70 4.94 -6.71 -4.61
CA PRO A 70 3.82 -6.92 -3.70
C PRO A 70 3.07 -8.20 -4.04
N LEU A 71 2.79 -9.01 -3.01
CA LEU A 71 2.00 -10.24 -3.10
C LEU A 71 0.58 -10.03 -2.56
N ILE A 72 0.43 -9.15 -1.57
CA ILE A 72 -0.86 -8.69 -1.07
C ILE A 72 -0.67 -7.36 -0.33
N SER A 73 -1.69 -6.51 -0.35
CA SER A 73 -1.89 -5.38 0.57
C SER A 73 -3.31 -5.48 1.11
N LYS A 74 -3.51 -5.51 2.43
CA LYS A 74 -4.83 -5.64 3.05
C LYS A 74 -4.89 -5.00 4.44
N ALA A 75 -6.02 -4.40 4.76
CA ALA A 75 -6.38 -4.05 6.12
C ALA A 75 -6.70 -5.31 6.94
N LEU A 76 -6.43 -5.25 8.24
CA LEU A 76 -6.65 -6.33 9.20
C LEU A 76 -7.58 -5.85 10.32
N PRO A 77 -8.92 -5.80 10.10
CA PRO A 77 -9.87 -5.34 11.13
C PRO A 77 -9.90 -6.17 12.42
N SER A 78 -9.35 -7.39 12.38
CA SER A 78 -9.23 -8.26 13.55
C SER A 78 -7.97 -8.01 14.38
N ALA A 79 -7.05 -7.15 13.90
CA ALA A 79 -5.89 -6.75 14.67
C ALA A 79 -6.34 -5.67 15.68
N ASP A 80 -6.13 -5.95 16.96
CA ASP A 80 -6.37 -4.96 18.01
C ASP A 80 -5.20 -3.98 18.06
N CYS A 81 -5.45 -2.73 17.67
CA CYS A 81 -4.46 -1.66 17.61
C CYS A 81 -4.81 -0.47 18.52
N TYR A 82 -5.86 -0.57 19.35
CA TYR A 82 -6.32 0.51 20.23
C TYR A 82 -6.43 1.89 19.54
N SER A 83 -6.87 1.90 18.28
CA SER A 83 -7.00 3.09 17.43
C SER A 83 -8.27 2.99 16.58
N ASP A 84 -8.77 4.14 16.14
CA ASP A 84 -9.76 4.25 15.07
C ASP A 84 -9.18 3.85 13.69
N HIS A 85 -7.85 3.75 13.58
CA HIS A 85 -7.17 3.14 12.46
C HIS A 85 -7.11 1.61 12.55
N VAL A 86 -7.17 0.98 11.38
CA VAL A 86 -6.99 -0.46 11.19
C VAL A 86 -5.65 -0.73 10.56
N LEU A 87 -4.93 -1.69 11.13
CA LEU A 87 -3.64 -2.13 10.64
C LEU A 87 -3.69 -2.49 9.15
N LEU A 88 -2.91 -1.77 8.36
CA LEU A 88 -2.65 -2.08 6.95
C LEU A 88 -1.40 -2.95 6.84
N MET A 89 -1.53 -4.14 6.26
CA MET A 89 -0.45 -5.10 6.09
C MET A 89 -0.12 -5.31 4.62
N GLY A 90 1.17 -5.26 4.29
CA GLY A 90 1.69 -5.64 2.98
C GLY A 90 2.61 -6.86 3.07
N LYS A 91 2.44 -7.82 2.16
CA LYS A 91 3.42 -8.90 1.93
C LYS A 91 4.16 -8.62 0.64
N ILE A 92 5.48 -8.57 0.69
CA ILE A 92 6.32 -8.23 -0.47
C ILE A 92 7.35 -9.33 -0.68
N ARG A 93 7.55 -9.71 -1.95
CA ARG A 93 8.63 -10.61 -2.36
C ARG A 93 9.89 -9.78 -2.65
N VAL A 94 10.92 -9.95 -1.82
CA VAL A 94 12.21 -9.28 -1.98
C VAL A 94 13.19 -10.22 -2.68
N LYS A 95 13.84 -9.75 -3.74
CA LYS A 95 15.01 -10.42 -4.34
C LYS A 95 16.26 -9.63 -3.95
N LEU A 96 17.06 -10.19 -3.04
CA LEU A 96 18.31 -9.57 -2.62
C LEU A 96 19.43 -9.93 -3.59
N ARG A 97 20.28 -8.96 -3.92
CA ARG A 97 21.54 -9.23 -4.61
C ARG A 97 22.55 -9.77 -3.60
N LYS A 98 23.27 -10.82 -3.95
CA LYS A 98 24.39 -11.31 -3.13
C LYS A 98 25.45 -10.21 -3.01
N GLN A 99 25.74 -9.78 -1.78
CA GLN A 99 26.84 -8.86 -1.52
C GLN A 99 28.16 -9.60 -1.78
N LYS A 100 29.03 -9.02 -2.62
CA LYS A 100 30.40 -9.54 -2.76
C LYS A 100 31.14 -9.21 -1.47
N ARG A 101 31.72 -10.20 -0.80
CA ARG A 101 32.67 -9.95 0.30
C ARG A 101 33.81 -9.13 -0.29
N GLN A 102 34.06 -7.95 0.25
CA GLN A 102 35.34 -7.28 0.00
C GLN A 102 36.40 -8.09 0.74
N ASN A 103 37.45 -8.50 0.03
CA ASN A 103 38.59 -9.08 0.71
C ASN A 103 39.19 -7.97 1.59
N PRO A 104 39.59 -8.27 2.85
CA PRO A 104 40.30 -7.29 3.64
C PRO A 104 41.51 -6.81 2.85
N ILE A 105 41.68 -5.49 2.79
CA ILE A 105 42.93 -4.89 2.34
C ILE A 105 43.94 -5.35 3.40
N LEU A 106 44.88 -6.18 2.98
CA LEU A 106 46.03 -6.54 3.82
C LEU A 106 46.99 -5.35 3.72
N ASP A 107 47.20 -4.67 4.86
CA ASP A 107 48.26 -3.67 5.04
C ASP A 107 49.65 -4.32 4.97
#